data_AF-A0A9X0UEZ0-F1
#
_entry.id   AF-A0A9X0UEZ0-F1
#
_cell.length_a   1.000
_cell.length_b   1.000
_cell.length_c   1.000
_cell.angle_alpha   90.00
_cell.angle_beta   90.00
_cell.angle_gamma   90.00
#
_symmetry.space_group_name_H-M   'P 1'
#
loop_
_entity.id
_entity.type
_entity.pdbx_description
1 polymer ?
#
loop_
_entity_poly.entity_id
_entity_poly.type
_entity_poly.pdbx_seq_one_letter_code
_entity_poly.pdbx_strand_id
1 'polypeptide(L)' 'MRTAGDIAGQYIEAVGRTDMATWSPEDWRGFIEAVCGAYVDALVEQQIAINTALSKVQGVPA' A
#
# COMPACT_ATOMS: atom_id res chain seq x y z
N MET A 1 -0.02 9.87 -2.06
CA MET A 1 -0.19 8.40 -2.04
C MET A 1 1.13 7.81 -1.64
N ARG A 2 1.16 7.05 -0.53
CA ARG A 2 2.29 6.18 -0.26
C ARG A 2 2.25 5.07 -1.30
N THR A 3 3.31 4.91 -2.07
CA THR A 3 3.35 3.81 -3.03
C THR A 3 3.81 2.55 -2.31
N ALA A 4 3.43 1.39 -2.84
CA ALA A 4 3.87 0.11 -2.29
C ALA A 4 5.41 0.01 -2.20
N GLY A 5 6.13 0.71 -3.08
CA GLY A 5 7.59 0.83 -3.03
C GLY A 5 8.11 1.62 -1.82
N ASP A 6 7.44 2.71 -1.43
CA ASP A 6 7.85 3.48 -0.25
C ASP A 6 7.67 2.68 1.05
N ILE A 7 6.58 1.91 1.13
CA ILE A 7 6.31 1.03 2.27
C ILE A 7 7.29 -0.15 2.31
N ALA A 8 7.63 -0.72 1.15
CA ALA A 8 8.67 -1.73 1.06
C ALA A 8 10.00 -1.22 1.63
N GLY A 9 10.42 -0.01 1.23
CA GLY A 9 11.64 0.64 1.74
C GLY A 9 11.61 0.82 3.25
N GLN A 10 10.53 1.42 3.77
CA GLN A 10 10.36 1.65 5.21
C GLN A 10 10.37 0.35 6.03
N TYR A 11 9.80 -0.74 5.49
CA TYR A 11 9.84 -2.03 6.15
C TYR A 11 11.26 -2.58 6.22
N ILE A 12 12.02 -2.53 5.11
CA ILE A 12 13.43 -2.95 5.07
C ILE A 12 14.27 -2.14 6.08
N GLU A 13 14.06 -0.82 6.14
CA GLU A 13 14.72 0.06 7.11
C GLU A 13 14.35 -0.30 8.56
N ALA A 14 13.07 -0.57 8.83
CA ALA A 14 12.58 -0.91 10.17
C ALA A 14 13.10 -2.25 10.68
N VAL A 15 13.21 -3.26 9.81
CA VAL A 15 13.78 -4.57 10.17
C VAL A 15 15.30 -4.51 10.31
N GLY A 16 15.96 -3.51 9.69
CA GLY A 16 17.41 -3.32 9.77
C GLY A 16 18.23 -4.42 9.07
N ARG A 17 17.57 -5.29 8.29
CA ARG A 17 18.19 -6.40 7.55
C ARG A 17 18.07 -6.12 6.06
N THR A 18 19.08 -5.52 5.47
CA THR A 18 19.10 -5.18 4.03
C THR A 18 19.37 -6.39 3.13
N ASP A 19 19.99 -7.45 3.66
CA ASP A 19 20.17 -8.71 2.93
C ASP A 19 18.91 -9.59 3.04
N MET A 20 17.99 -9.38 2.11
CA MET A 20 16.72 -10.12 2.01
C MET A 20 16.91 -11.62 1.73
N ALA A 21 18.08 -12.06 1.27
CA ALA A 21 18.35 -13.49 1.08
C ALA A 21 18.47 -14.25 2.41
N THR A 22 18.78 -13.52 3.50
CA THR A 22 18.90 -14.09 4.86
C THR A 22 17.61 -14.04 5.66
N TRP A 23 16.56 -13.45 5.09
CA TRP A 23 15.31 -13.23 5.80
C TRP A 23 14.64 -14.55 6.15
N SER A 24 14.10 -14.57 7.37
CA SER A 24 13.24 -15.67 7.79
C SER A 24 11.93 -15.66 6.99
N PRO A 25 11.19 -16.79 6.95
CA PRO A 25 9.85 -16.81 6.39
C PRO A 25 8.90 -15.78 7.03
N GLU A 26 9.11 -15.45 8.30
CA GLU A 26 8.33 -14.44 9.03
C GLU A 26 8.64 -13.02 8.55
N ASP A 27 9.93 -12.69 8.36
CA ASP A 27 10.35 -11.40 7.80
C ASP A 27 9.77 -11.20 6.39
N TRP A 28 9.83 -12.25 5.56
CA TRP A 28 9.24 -12.25 4.21
C TRP A 28 7.73 -12.08 4.24
N ARG A 29 7.02 -12.75 5.17
CA ARG A 29 5.57 -12.60 5.31
C ARG A 29 5.20 -11.17 5.64
N GLY A 30 5.82 -10.57 6.67
CA GLY A 30 5.51 -9.21 7.07
C GLY A 30 5.82 -8.19 5.97
N PHE A 31 6.89 -8.40 5.21
CA PHE A 31 7.20 -7.57 4.04
C PHE A 31 6.14 -7.65 2.96
N ILE A 32 5.71 -8.87 2.58
CA ILE A 32 4.66 -9.07 1.57
C ILE A 32 3.35 -8.45 2.05
N GLU A 33 2.98 -8.65 3.31
CA GLU A 33 1.77 -8.06 3.91
C GLU A 33 1.82 -6.53 3.87
N ALA A 34 2.96 -5.92 4.20
CA ALA A 34 3.13 -4.47 4.13
C ALA A 34 2.97 -3.94 2.70
N VAL A 35 3.61 -4.58 1.72
CA VAL A 35 3.54 -4.19 0.30
C VAL A 35 2.14 -4.36 -0.27
N CYS A 36 1.52 -5.53 -0.04
CA CYS A 36 0.17 -5.80 -0.53
C CYS A 36 -0.87 -4.93 0.16
N GLY A 37 -0.75 -4.68 1.47
CA GLY A 37 -1.62 -3.77 2.21
C GLY A 37 -1.58 -2.37 1.62
N ALA A 38 -0.38 -1.82 1.42
CA ALA A 38 -0.20 -0.50 0.81
C ALA A 38 -0.79 -0.40 -0.60
N TYR A 39 -0.68 -1.47 -1.40
CA TYR A 39 -1.29 -1.52 -2.72
C TYR A 39 -2.83 -1.50 -2.65
N VAL A 40 -3.42 -2.30 -1.77
CA VAL A 40 -4.87 -2.33 -1.57
C VAL A 40 -5.38 -0.98 -1.06
N ASP A 41 -4.68 -0.35 -0.12
CA ASP A 41 -5.03 0.99 0.38
C ASP A 41 -5.07 2.01 -0.77
N ALA A 42 -4.07 1.99 -1.65
CA ALA A 42 -4.04 2.89 -2.81
C ALA A 42 -5.21 2.65 -3.77
N LEU A 43 -5.62 1.39 -3.99
CA LEU A 43 -6.80 1.07 -4.80
C LEU A 43 -8.09 1.59 -4.15
N VAL A 44 -8.21 1.49 -2.83
CA VAL A 44 -9.35 2.03 -2.08
C VAL A 44 -9.40 3.55 -2.19
N GLU A 45 -8.27 4.23 -2.00
CA GLU A 45 -8.16 5.68 -2.18
C GLU A 45 -8.59 6.11 -3.59
N GLN A 46 -8.13 5.37 -4.61
CA GLN A 46 -8.50 5.62 -6.00
C GLN A 46 -10.00 5.41 -6.24
N GLN A 47 -10.59 4.34 -5.69
CA GLN A 47 -12.03 4.08 -5.79
C GLN A 47 -12.86 5.21 -5.16
N ILE A 48 -12.44 5.71 -3.99
CA ILE A 48 -13.09 6.85 -3.31
C ILE A 48 -13.03 8.10 -4.18
N ALA A 49 -11.86 8.39 -4.76
CA ALA A 49 -11.67 9.55 -5.64
C ALA A 49 -12.56 9.46 -6.89
N ILE A 50 -12.66 8.28 -7.50
CA ILE A 50 -13.54 8.02 -8.66
C ILE A 50 -15.00 8.25 -8.28
N ASN A 51 -15.48 7.65 -7.18
CA ASN A 51 -16.87 7.81 -6.75
C ASN A 51 -17.22 9.27 -6.46
N THR A 52 -16.30 10.00 -5.84
CA THR A 52 -16.44 11.44 -5.57
C THR A 52 -16.50 12.26 -6.87
N ALA A 53 -15.74 11.88 -7.90
CA ALA A 53 -15.81 12.54 -9.20
C ALA A 53 -17.13 12.24 -9.92
N LEU A 54 -17.60 10.99 -9.85
CA LEU A 54 -18.86 10.57 -10.46
C LEU A 54 -20.07 11.26 -9.83
N SER A 55 -20.13 11.35 -8.50
CA SER A 55 -21.23 12.03 -7.80
C SER A 55 -21.35 13.51 -8.20
N LYS A 56 -20.20 14.20 -8.32
CA LYS A 56 -20.14 15.59 -8.82
C LYS A 56 -20.69 15.73 -10.25
N VAL A 57 -20.35 14.80 -11.14
CA VAL A 57 -20.81 14.84 -12.55
C VAL A 57 -22.29 14.51 -12.65
N GLN A 58 -22.79 13.58 -11.82
CA GLN A 58 -24.19 13.14 -11.84
C GLN A 58 -25.14 14.07 -11.08
N GLY A 59 -24.64 15.05 -10.32
CA GLY A 59 -25.46 15.97 -9.55
C GLY A 59 -26.18 15.33 -8.35
N VAL A 60 -25.72 14.15 -7.93
CA VAL A 60 -26.24 13.41 -6.76
C VAL A 60 -25.26 13.63 -5.60
N PRO A 61 -25.73 13.93 -4.36
CA PRO A 61 -24.83 14.10 -3.22
C PRO A 61 -24.01 12.83 -2.95
N ALA A 62 -22.72 13.03 -2.66
CA ALA A 62 -21.72 11.98 -2.42
C ALA A 62 -21.94 11.25 -1.09
#